data_AF-A0A7W0F8V0-F1
#
_entry.id   AF-A0A7W0F8V0-F1
#
_cell.length_a   1.000
_cell.length_b   1.000
_cell.length_c   1.000
_cell.angle_alpha   90.00
_cell.angle_beta   90.00
_cell.angle_gamma   90.00
#
_symmetry.space_group_name_H-M   'P 1'
#
loop_
_entity.id
_entity.type
_entity.pdbx_description
1 polymer ?
#
loop_
_entity_poly.entity_id
_entity_poly.type
_entity_poly.pdbx_seq_one_letter_code
_entity_poly.pdbx_strand_id
1 'polypeptide(L)'
;MKVAGIVLTVAGFWLFLNIAASVDVTFRARSAYFEGMKYLEWHKNPAAKKKALDLWLEKSKSKTLSAPPVEKELLNESLQMQYQIKMEDNDAKNAYYWFKTVIECFQPPRSAYVKRAQKQILTAEKLWKESM
;
A
#
# COMPACT_ATOMS: atom_id res chain seq x y z
N MET A 1 13.53 -46.45 -10.13
CA MET A 1 14.31 -45.22 -9.87
C MET A 1 13.76 -43.98 -10.59
N LYS A 2 13.42 -44.03 -11.89
CA LYS A 2 12.92 -42.85 -12.65
C LYS A 2 11.62 -42.25 -12.09
N VAL A 3 10.66 -43.09 -11.70
CA VAL A 3 9.37 -42.65 -11.15
C VAL A 3 9.53 -41.91 -9.81
N ALA A 4 10.40 -42.40 -8.92
CA ALA A 4 10.69 -41.75 -7.64
C ALA A 4 11.33 -40.36 -7.82
N GLY A 5 12.22 -40.21 -8.81
CA GLY A 5 12.80 -38.91 -9.17
C GLY A 5 11.76 -37.90 -9.62
N ILE A 6 10.81 -38.31 -10.47
CA ILE A 6 9.73 -37.45 -10.96
C ILE A 6 8.79 -37.02 -9.83
N VAL A 7 8.44 -37.92 -8.91
CA VAL A 7 7.59 -37.59 -7.76
C VAL A 7 8.28 -36.57 -6.85
N LEU A 8 9.57 -36.72 -6.58
CA LEU A 8 10.34 -35.77 -5.77
C LEU A 8 10.45 -34.40 -6.42
N THR A 9 10.64 -34.32 -7.74
CA THR A 9 10.70 -33.02 -8.43
C THR A 9 9.35 -32.31 -8.40
N VAL A 10 8.24 -33.03 -8.60
CA VAL A 10 6.89 -32.44 -8.52
C VAL A 10 6.58 -31.97 -7.11
N ALA A 11 6.89 -32.77 -6.08
CA ALA A 11 6.70 -32.40 -4.68
C ALA A 11 7.56 -31.18 -4.29
N GLY A 12 8.82 -31.14 -4.73
CA GLY A 12 9.72 -30.01 -4.49
C GLY A 12 9.22 -28.72 -5.16
N PHE A 13 8.74 -28.82 -6.40
CA PHE A 13 8.18 -27.68 -7.11
C PHE A 13 6.89 -27.17 -6.42
N TRP A 14 6.00 -28.08 -6.04
CA TRP A 14 4.78 -27.73 -5.31
C TRP A 14 5.08 -27.04 -3.98
N LEU A 15 6.06 -27.55 -3.21
CA LEU A 15 6.50 -26.93 -1.97
C LEU A 15 7.08 -25.53 -2.21
N PHE A 16 7.92 -25.37 -3.23
CA PHE A 16 8.50 -24.09 -3.60
C PHE A 16 7.43 -23.04 -3.94
N LEU A 17 6.43 -23.40 -4.75
CA LEU A 17 5.33 -22.49 -5.08
C LEU A 17 4.55 -22.03 -3.85
N ASN A 18 4.26 -22.94 -2.91
CA ASN A 18 3.54 -22.60 -1.69
C ASN A 18 4.37 -21.68 -0.76
N ILE A 19 5.68 -21.90 -0.66
CA ILE A 19 6.58 -21.03 0.08
C ILE A 19 6.65 -19.65 -0.58
N ALA A 20 6.85 -19.60 -1.90
CA ALA A 20 6.91 -18.35 -2.65
C ALA A 20 5.62 -17.53 -2.50
N ALA A 21 4.45 -18.17 -2.62
CA ALA A 21 3.16 -17.52 -2.41
C ALA A 21 3.00 -17.00 -0.97
N SER A 22 3.39 -17.79 0.03
CA SER A 22 3.32 -17.39 1.44
C SER A 22 4.20 -16.18 1.75
N VAL A 23 5.39 -16.14 1.16
CA VAL A 23 6.34 -15.03 1.29
C VAL A 23 5.81 -13.77 0.61
N ASP A 24 5.30 -13.89 -0.62
CA ASP A 24 4.70 -12.77 -1.35
C ASP A 24 3.52 -12.15 -0.59
N VAL A 25 2.57 -12.98 -0.14
CA VAL A 25 1.41 -12.54 0.68
C VAL A 25 1.88 -11.81 1.94
N THR A 26 2.92 -12.32 2.60
CA THR A 26 3.47 -11.67 3.80
C THR A 26 4.10 -10.30 3.49
N PHE A 27 4.79 -10.16 2.36
CA PHE A 27 5.35 -8.87 1.96
C PHE A 27 4.28 -7.87 1.54
N ARG A 28 3.21 -8.32 0.86
CA ARG A 28 2.07 -7.46 0.54
C ARG A 28 1.34 -7.00 1.81
N ALA A 29 1.14 -7.90 2.78
CA ALA A 29 0.59 -7.56 4.10
C ALA A 29 1.45 -6.53 4.83
N ARG A 30 2.78 -6.69 4.78
CA ARG A 30 3.73 -5.73 5.35
C ARG A 30 3.58 -4.36 4.71
N SER A 31 3.61 -4.30 3.38
CA SER A 31 3.56 -3.05 2.61
C SER A 31 2.25 -2.30 2.90
N ALA A 32 1.12 -2.97 2.76
CA ALA A 32 -0.20 -2.38 3.02
C ALA A 32 -0.38 -1.96 4.49
N TYR A 33 0.20 -2.70 5.44
CA TYR A 33 0.18 -2.29 6.85
C TYR A 33 0.94 -0.97 7.07
N PHE A 34 2.13 -0.83 6.48
CA PHE A 34 2.91 0.41 6.61
C PHE A 34 2.24 1.58 5.88
N GLU A 35 1.56 1.31 4.77
CA GLU A 35 0.75 2.31 4.08
C GLU A 35 -0.40 2.82 4.98
N GLY A 36 -1.12 1.93 5.66
CA GLY A 36 -2.13 2.32 6.65
C GLY A 36 -1.54 3.11 7.82
N MET A 37 -0.37 2.73 8.31
CA MET A 37 0.35 3.47 9.36
C MET A 37 0.76 4.88 8.92
N LYS A 38 1.19 5.04 7.67
CA LYS A 38 1.54 6.35 7.09
C LYS A 38 0.34 7.28 7.11
N TYR A 39 -0.84 6.80 6.72
CA TYR A 39 -2.07 7.61 6.79
C TYR A 39 -2.47 7.95 8.23
N LEU A 40 -2.30 7.04 9.19
CA LEU A 40 -2.49 7.39 10.61
C LEU A 40 -1.52 8.48 11.07
N GLU A 41 -0.28 8.44 10.62
CA GLU A 41 0.72 9.46 10.93
C GLU A 41 0.37 10.80 10.28
N TRP A 42 -0.08 10.80 9.02
CA TRP A 42 -0.55 11.99 8.32
C TRP A 42 -1.77 12.62 8.99
N HIS A 43 -2.71 11.81 9.47
CA HIS A 43 -3.85 12.30 10.24
C HIS A 43 -3.40 13.02 11.52
N LYS A 44 -2.39 12.48 12.22
CA LYS A 44 -1.82 13.09 13.44
C LYS A 44 -0.97 14.32 13.13
N ASN A 45 -0.29 14.33 11.99
CA ASN A 45 0.62 15.39 11.57
C ASN A 45 0.39 15.77 10.10
N PRO A 46 -0.57 16.68 9.83
CA PRO A 46 -0.87 17.13 8.48
C PRO A 46 0.31 17.82 7.77
N ALA A 47 1.24 18.40 8.52
CA ALA A 47 2.45 19.01 7.95
C ALA A 47 3.35 17.96 7.29
N ALA A 48 3.41 16.74 7.86
CA ALA A 48 4.15 15.64 7.26
C ALA A 48 3.53 15.17 5.94
N LYS A 49 2.19 15.15 5.85
CA LYS A 49 1.46 14.86 4.60
C LYS A 49 1.80 15.85 3.50
N LYS A 50 1.68 17.15 3.81
CA LYS A 50 1.99 18.22 2.85
C LYS A 50 3.42 18.08 2.33
N LYS A 51 4.40 17.95 3.22
CA LYS A 51 5.81 17.79 2.83
C LYS A 51 6.04 16.56 1.93
N ALA A 52 5.40 15.44 2.23
CA ALA A 52 5.51 14.23 1.43
C ALA A 52 4.88 14.39 0.03
N LEU A 53 3.73 15.09 -0.06
CA LEU A 53 3.03 15.33 -1.31
C LEU A 53 3.74 16.40 -2.17
N ASP A 54 4.31 17.43 -1.56
CA ASP A 54 5.13 18.44 -2.26
C ASP A 54 6.34 17.76 -2.95
N LEU A 55 7.07 16.91 -2.22
CA LEU A 55 8.18 16.13 -2.76
C LEU A 55 7.74 15.16 -3.87
N TRP A 56 6.57 14.53 -3.70
CA TRP A 56 5.99 13.66 -4.74
C TRP A 56 5.67 14.45 -6.01
N LEU A 57 5.11 15.65 -5.88
CA LEU A 57 4.75 16.51 -6.99
C LEU A 57 6.00 16.98 -7.75
N GLU A 58 7.02 17.45 -7.04
CA GLU A 58 8.29 17.87 -7.63
C GLU A 58 8.97 16.73 -8.41
N LYS A 59 9.06 15.54 -7.79
CA LYS A 59 9.61 14.35 -8.43
C LYS A 59 8.80 13.87 -9.63
N SER A 60 7.49 14.09 -9.62
CA SER A 60 6.63 13.70 -10.74
C SER A 60 6.76 14.69 -11.90
N LYS A 61 6.82 15.99 -11.61
CA LYS A 61 7.06 17.03 -12.62
C LYS A 61 8.43 16.90 -13.29
N SER A 62 9.46 16.50 -12.55
CA SER A 62 10.80 16.31 -13.12
C SER A 62 10.85 15.18 -14.14
N LYS A 63 10.02 14.13 -14.00
CA LYS A 63 9.92 13.06 -15.00
C LYS A 63 9.26 13.52 -16.30
N THR A 64 8.43 14.56 -16.23
CA THR A 64 7.69 15.13 -17.38
C THR A 64 8.54 16.12 -18.20
N LEU A 65 9.80 16.36 -17.82
CA LEU A 65 10.67 17.35 -18.49
C LEU A 65 10.95 17.04 -19.97
N SER A 66 10.89 15.77 -20.38
CA SER A 66 11.17 15.33 -21.75
C SER A 66 9.95 15.29 -22.67
N ALA A 67 8.74 15.59 -22.17
CA ALA A 67 7.52 15.54 -22.97
C ALA A 67 7.37 16.78 -23.87
N PRO A 68 6.67 16.66 -25.01
CA PRO A 68 6.29 17.79 -25.85
C PRO A 68 5.51 18.87 -25.06
N PRO A 69 5.56 20.17 -25.46
CA PRO A 69 4.97 21.26 -24.68
C PRO A 69 3.48 21.08 -24.33
N VAL A 70 2.66 20.65 -25.31
CA VAL A 70 1.22 20.42 -25.12
C VAL A 70 0.95 19.27 -24.16
N GLU A 71 1.69 18.16 -24.30
CA GLU A 71 1.55 16.99 -23.44
C GLU A 71 2.02 17.28 -22.01
N LYS A 72 3.10 18.06 -21.88
CA LYS A 72 3.66 18.51 -20.61
C LYS A 72 2.66 19.36 -19.81
N GLU A 73 1.89 20.22 -20.47
CA GLU A 73 0.85 21.02 -19.83
C GLU A 73 -0.26 20.14 -19.26
N LEU A 74 -0.82 19.24 -20.08
CA LEU A 74 -1.85 18.29 -19.66
C LEU A 74 -1.37 17.37 -18.52
N LEU A 75 -0.13 16.88 -18.62
CA LEU A 75 0.49 16.05 -17.58
C LEU A 75 0.63 16.82 -16.26
N ASN A 76 1.09 18.08 -16.32
CA ASN A 76 1.23 18.91 -15.13
C ASN A 76 -0.12 19.24 -14.49
N GLU A 77 -1.15 19.53 -15.28
CA GLU A 77 -2.51 19.73 -14.81
C GLU A 77 -3.02 18.47 -14.10
N SER A 78 -2.84 17.30 -14.71
CA SER A 78 -3.22 16.01 -14.10
C SER A 78 -2.52 15.75 -12.76
N LEU A 79 -1.23 16.11 -12.66
CA LEU A 79 -0.46 15.95 -11.43
C LEU A 79 -0.93 16.90 -10.33
N GLN A 80 -1.31 18.13 -10.69
CA GLN A 80 -1.89 19.09 -9.76
C GLN A 80 -3.26 18.63 -9.26
N MET A 81 -4.13 18.14 -10.15
CA MET A 81 -5.42 17.58 -9.76
C MET A 81 -5.24 16.40 -8.78
N GLN A 82 -4.33 15.48 -9.07
CA GLN A 82 -4.01 14.37 -8.16
C GLN A 82 -3.45 14.85 -6.81
N TYR A 83 -2.64 15.91 -6.80
CA TYR A 83 -2.13 16.50 -5.57
C TYR A 83 -3.28 17.05 -4.71
N GLN A 84 -4.21 17.81 -5.30
CA GLN A 84 -5.35 18.38 -4.57
C GLN A 84 -6.24 17.29 -3.98
N ILE A 85 -6.60 16.28 -4.78
CA ILE A 85 -7.40 15.14 -4.31
C ILE A 85 -6.72 14.47 -3.10
N LYS A 86 -5.41 14.20 -3.20
CA LYS A 86 -4.66 13.56 -2.09
C LYS A 86 -4.57 14.45 -0.85
N MET A 87 -4.52 15.76 -1.01
CA MET A 87 -4.51 16.72 0.11
C MET A 87 -5.84 16.72 0.85
N GLU A 88 -6.95 16.76 0.09
CA GLU A 88 -8.33 16.81 0.60
C GLU A 88 -8.81 15.47 1.17
N ASP A 89 -8.23 14.36 0.70
CA ASP A 89 -8.59 13.02 1.14
C ASP A 89 -8.49 12.83 2.66
N ASN A 90 -9.50 12.16 3.23
CA ASN A 90 -9.55 11.83 4.64
C ASN A 90 -8.54 10.71 4.98
N ASP A 91 -7.50 11.08 5.72
CA ASP A 91 -6.41 10.19 6.08
C ASP A 91 -6.84 9.06 7.03
N ALA A 92 -7.74 9.32 7.99
CA ALA A 92 -8.23 8.29 8.91
C ALA A 92 -9.05 7.22 8.18
N LYS A 93 -9.89 7.65 7.23
CA LYS A 93 -10.61 6.76 6.31
C LYS A 93 -9.64 5.91 5.49
N ASN A 94 -8.63 6.54 4.89
CA ASN A 94 -7.63 5.83 4.08
C ASN A 94 -6.85 4.80 4.91
N ALA A 95 -6.43 5.15 6.13
CA ALA A 95 -5.79 4.23 7.06
C ALA A 95 -6.68 3.00 7.36
N TYR A 96 -7.96 3.23 7.62
CA TYR A 96 -8.93 2.16 7.88
C TYR A 96 -9.01 1.18 6.71
N TYR A 97 -9.17 1.67 5.47
CA TYR A 97 -9.25 0.80 4.30
C TYR A 97 -7.96 0.01 4.07
N TRP A 98 -6.79 0.62 4.26
CA TRP A 98 -5.52 -0.12 4.16
C TRP A 98 -5.40 -1.24 5.20
N PHE A 99 -5.78 -1.00 6.46
CA PHE A 99 -5.80 -2.07 7.45
C PHE A 99 -6.84 -3.14 7.14
N LYS A 100 -8.01 -2.75 6.63
CA LYS A 100 -9.06 -3.69 6.19
C LYS A 100 -8.54 -4.60 5.07
N THR A 101 -7.89 -4.03 4.06
CA THR A 101 -7.23 -4.80 2.99
C THR A 101 -6.20 -5.77 3.55
N VAL A 102 -5.41 -5.37 4.55
CA VAL A 102 -4.45 -6.30 5.19
C VAL A 102 -5.14 -7.50 5.83
N ILE A 103 -6.28 -7.26 6.47
CA ILE A 103 -7.05 -8.28 7.19
C ILE A 103 -7.75 -9.23 6.24
N GLU A 104 -8.38 -8.69 5.19
CA GLU A 104 -9.25 -9.44 4.30
C GLU A 104 -8.50 -10.10 3.13
N CYS A 105 -7.46 -9.45 2.60
CA CYS A 105 -6.83 -9.90 1.35
C CYS A 105 -5.53 -10.69 1.53
N PHE A 106 -4.87 -10.62 2.69
CA PHE A 106 -3.55 -11.25 2.90
C PHE A 106 -3.56 -12.34 3.96
N GLN A 107 -4.55 -13.23 3.88
CA GLN A 107 -4.62 -14.48 4.64
C GLN A 107 -5.20 -15.60 3.76
N PRO A 108 -4.65 -16.85 3.80
CA PRO A 108 -3.46 -17.31 4.52
C PRO A 108 -2.11 -17.01 3.80
N PRO A 109 -0.96 -16.98 4.51
CA PRO A 109 -0.77 -17.20 5.95
C PRO A 109 -1.08 -15.97 6.80
N ARG A 110 -1.51 -16.19 8.05
CA ARG A 110 -1.78 -15.10 9.00
C ARG A 110 -0.48 -14.54 9.59
N SER A 111 0.10 -13.58 8.88
CA SER A 111 1.35 -12.92 9.29
C SER A 111 1.20 -12.01 10.52
N ALA A 112 2.33 -11.61 11.12
CA ALA A 112 2.36 -10.66 12.22
C ALA A 112 1.74 -9.30 11.85
N TYR A 113 1.86 -8.88 10.58
CA TYR A 113 1.29 -7.63 10.08
C TYR A 113 -0.24 -7.65 10.12
N VAL A 114 -0.86 -8.80 9.85
CA VAL A 114 -2.31 -8.88 9.95
C VAL A 114 -2.78 -8.80 11.40
N LYS A 115 -2.07 -9.44 12.33
CA LYS A 115 -2.36 -9.30 13.77
C LYS A 115 -2.22 -7.85 14.24
N ARG A 116 -1.25 -7.10 13.70
CA ARG A 116 -1.06 -5.67 14.00
C ARG A 116 -2.16 -4.83 13.37
N ALA A 117 -2.52 -5.08 12.11
CA ALA A 117 -3.61 -4.39 11.41
C ALA A 117 -4.94 -4.54 12.16
N GLN A 118 -5.25 -5.73 12.69
CA GLN A 118 -6.44 -5.98 13.52
C GLN A 118 -6.51 -5.10 14.78
N LYS A 119 -5.36 -4.71 15.34
CA LYS A 119 -5.33 -3.79 16.48
C LYS A 119 -5.49 -2.34 16.02
N GLN A 120 -4.80 -1.96 14.94
CA GLN A 120 -4.78 -0.58 14.46
C GLN A 120 -6.08 -0.17 13.76
N ILE A 121 -6.81 -1.11 13.14
CA ILE A 121 -8.07 -0.81 12.47
C ILE A 121 -9.11 -0.20 13.41
N LEU A 122 -9.15 -0.63 14.68
CA LEU A 122 -10.05 -0.08 15.70
C LEU A 122 -9.73 1.39 16.00
N THR A 123 -8.45 1.74 16.01
CA THR A 123 -8.00 3.12 16.19
C THR A 123 -8.36 3.97 14.98
N ALA A 124 -8.11 3.45 13.77
CA ALA A 124 -8.45 4.14 12.52
C ALA A 124 -9.96 4.36 12.38
N GLU A 125 -10.78 3.36 12.74
CA GLU A 125 -12.24 3.46 12.73
C GLU A 125 -12.75 4.54 13.69
N LYS A 126 -12.19 4.60 14.90
CA LYS A 126 -12.55 5.63 15.88
C LYS A 126 -12.23 7.03 15.34
N LEU A 127 -11.00 7.25 14.87
CA LEU A 127 -10.58 8.54 14.30
C LEU A 127 -11.40 8.92 13.07
N TRP A 128 -11.76 7.95 12.24
CA TRP A 128 -12.60 8.20 11.07
C TRP A 128 -14.00 8.69 11.50
N LYS A 129 -14.63 8.04 12.48
CA LYS A 129 -15.93 8.48 13.01
C LYS A 129 -15.88 9.87 13.64
N GLU A 130 -14.77 10.26 14.26
CA GLU A 130 -14.57 11.61 14.82
C GLU A 130 -14.36 12.68 13.74
N SER A 131 -13.94 12.27 12.54
CA SER A 131 -13.71 13.16 11.39
C SER A 131 -14.88 13.24 10.40
N MET A 132 -15.98 12.52 10.68
CA MET A 132 -17.26 12.60 9.95
C MET A 132 -18.12 13.73 10.51
#